data_AF-A0A5C7XDI4-F1
#
_entry.id   AF-A0A5C7XDI4-F1
#
_cell.length_a   1.000
_cell.length_b   1.000
_cell.length_c   1.000
_cell.angle_alpha   90.00
_cell.angle_beta   90.00
_cell.angle_gamma   90.00
#
_symmetry.space_group_name_H-M   'P 1'
#
loop_
_entity.id
_entity.type
_entity.pdbx_description
1 polymer ?
#
loop_
_entity_poly.entity_id
_entity_poly.type
_entity_poly.pdbx_seq_one_letter_code
_entity_poly.pdbx_strand_id
1 'polypeptide(L)'
;MTDPSTPGRIIKYSEEWWTTRSPEVRARRCHAKNGNGDQCGKVAMEAQRVCGTHGGRAPAAKRAAQRRLDEASDRMVKQLLGIAESAESEAVKLAAVKDALDRAMGKATTTVEIGPKPVQPYEEVLNDIVGVAHITRAESRARQGLPPDEPRALPASEQMEVVDAELVDEPEHGPRGRTPGDRPDDPTSRGAPRSGPPSRPPGRELATFEDATADTAAANRAAARMGRVRRVRCRQSKASPGPI
;
A
#
# COMPACT_ATOMS: atom_id res chain seq x y z
N MET A 1 38.12 -47.80 3.55
CA MET A 1 36.79 -48.41 3.30
C MET A 1 35.83 -47.78 4.29
N THR A 2 34.99 -46.84 3.83
CA THR A 2 34.06 -46.10 4.69
C THR A 2 32.86 -46.99 5.00
N ASP A 3 32.54 -47.13 6.28
CA ASP A 3 31.50 -48.00 6.82
C ASP A 3 30.09 -47.60 6.30
N PRO A 4 29.34 -48.49 5.62
CA PRO A 4 28.02 -48.20 5.07
C PRO A 4 26.92 -48.01 6.14
N SER A 5 27.23 -48.19 7.43
CA SER A 5 26.25 -48.16 8.52
C SER A 5 26.07 -46.80 9.20
N THR A 6 26.89 -45.79 8.87
CA THR A 6 26.66 -44.43 9.38
C THR A 6 25.63 -43.73 8.49
N PRO A 7 24.39 -43.47 8.93
CA PRO A 7 23.47 -42.67 8.14
C PRO A 7 24.14 -41.30 7.95
N GLY A 8 24.51 -41.02 6.69
CA GLY A 8 25.11 -39.77 6.31
C GLY A 8 24.24 -38.62 6.83
N ARG A 9 24.88 -37.55 7.32
CA ARG A 9 24.15 -36.37 7.79
C ARG A 9 23.34 -35.80 6.63
N ILE A 10 22.03 -36.04 6.62
CA ILE A 10 21.13 -35.52 5.59
C ILE A 10 21.18 -33.99 5.65
N ILE A 11 21.69 -33.37 4.58
CA ILE A 11 21.82 -31.91 4.48
C ILE A 11 20.44 -31.30 4.28
N LYS A 12 20.06 -30.33 5.11
CA LYS A 12 18.78 -29.63 5.01
C LYS A 12 18.59 -29.05 3.60
N TYR A 13 17.44 -29.34 2.99
CA TYR A 13 17.08 -28.91 1.63
C TYR A 13 17.81 -29.61 0.47
N SER A 14 18.57 -30.69 0.73
CA SER A 14 19.06 -31.57 -0.33
C SER A 14 17.93 -32.40 -0.95
N GLU A 15 18.17 -33.02 -2.11
CA GLU A 15 17.19 -33.94 -2.71
C GLU A 15 16.87 -35.11 -1.77
N GLU A 16 17.89 -35.68 -1.13
CA GLU A 16 17.74 -36.73 -0.13
C GLU A 16 16.92 -36.28 1.09
N TRP A 17 17.02 -35.00 1.47
CA TRP A 17 16.17 -34.43 2.50
C TRP A 17 14.70 -34.36 2.06
N TRP A 18 14.43 -34.09 0.78
CA TRP A 18 13.05 -34.02 0.27
C TRP A 18 12.41 -35.39 0.08
N THR A 19 13.18 -36.40 -0.34
CA THR A 19 12.65 -37.77 -0.53
C THR A 19 12.20 -38.40 0.79
N THR A 20 12.87 -38.07 1.89
CA THR A 20 12.53 -38.55 3.25
C THR A 20 11.32 -37.86 3.88
N ARG A 21 10.73 -36.84 3.24
CA ARG A 21 9.61 -36.07 3.81
C ARG A 21 8.25 -36.51 3.28
N SER A 22 7.22 -36.27 4.10
CA SER A 22 5.84 -36.54 3.72
C SER A 22 5.44 -35.79 2.44
N PRO A 23 4.49 -36.31 1.65
CA PRO A 23 4.03 -35.67 0.42
C PRO A 23 3.57 -34.22 0.64
N GLU A 24 2.93 -33.94 1.77
CA GLU A 24 2.46 -32.60 2.15
C GLU A 24 3.62 -31.61 2.32
N VAL A 25 4.69 -32.02 3.01
CA VAL A 25 5.88 -31.19 3.18
C VAL A 25 6.56 -30.99 1.83
N ARG A 26 6.71 -32.06 1.03
CA ARG A 26 7.28 -32.00 -0.33
C ARG A 26 6.52 -31.04 -1.25
N ALA A 27 5.19 -30.95 -1.13
CA ALA A 27 4.37 -30.01 -1.89
C ALA A 27 4.68 -28.54 -1.55
N ARG A 28 5.28 -28.26 -0.39
CA ARG A 28 5.73 -26.91 0.01
C ARG A 28 7.11 -26.55 -0.56
N ARG A 29 7.71 -27.39 -1.40
CA ARG A 29 8.98 -27.05 -2.07
C ARG A 29 8.76 -25.87 -3.03
N CYS A 30 9.75 -24.98 -3.08
CA CYS A 30 9.72 -23.86 -4.02
C CYS A 30 9.65 -24.36 -5.46
N HIS A 31 8.71 -23.83 -6.25
CA HIS A 31 8.53 -24.19 -7.66
C HIS A 31 9.49 -23.47 -8.62
N ALA A 32 10.22 -22.45 -8.15
CA ALA A 32 11.17 -21.74 -8.98
C ALA A 32 12.34 -22.65 -9.35
N LYS A 33 12.91 -22.44 -10.54
CA LYS A 33 14.14 -23.09 -10.97
C LYS A 33 15.35 -22.26 -10.55
N ASN A 34 16.45 -22.92 -10.20
CA ASN A 34 17.74 -22.28 -9.97
C ASN A 34 18.44 -21.97 -11.33
N GLY A 35 19.61 -21.33 -11.27
CA GLY A 35 20.41 -21.04 -12.47
C GLY A 35 20.88 -22.28 -13.24
N ASN A 36 20.94 -23.44 -12.56
CA ASN A 36 21.33 -24.71 -13.17
C ASN A 36 20.14 -25.43 -13.86
N GLY A 37 18.93 -24.89 -13.75
CA GLY A 37 17.71 -25.47 -14.32
C GLY A 37 16.94 -26.41 -13.39
N ASP A 38 17.52 -26.80 -12.26
CA ASP A 38 16.89 -27.66 -11.25
C ASP A 38 15.86 -26.90 -10.41
N GLN A 39 14.90 -27.62 -9.84
CA GLN A 39 13.94 -27.03 -8.90
C GLN A 39 14.65 -26.57 -7.63
N CYS A 40 14.32 -25.36 -7.14
CA CYS A 40 14.87 -24.83 -5.91
C CYS A 40 14.63 -25.79 -4.73
N GLY A 41 15.70 -26.13 -4.00
CA GLY A 41 15.63 -26.98 -2.80
C GLY A 41 15.00 -26.30 -1.58
N LYS A 42 14.81 -24.98 -1.58
CA LYS A 42 14.26 -24.25 -0.42
C LYS A 42 12.74 -24.44 -0.31
N VAL A 43 12.23 -24.34 0.92
CA VAL A 43 10.79 -24.33 1.21
C VAL A 43 10.16 -23.01 0.73
N ALA A 44 8.95 -23.08 0.18
CA ALA A 44 8.16 -21.92 -0.19
C ALA A 44 7.67 -21.15 1.06
N MET A 45 7.51 -19.84 0.91
CA MET A 45 6.90 -19.03 1.98
C MET A 45 5.46 -19.47 2.24
N GLU A 46 4.93 -19.14 3.41
CA GLU A 46 3.54 -19.46 3.78
C GLU A 46 2.53 -18.94 2.75
N ALA A 47 1.56 -19.78 2.39
CA ALA A 47 0.55 -19.52 1.35
C ALA A 47 1.11 -19.14 -0.05
N GLN A 48 2.39 -19.43 -0.30
CA GLN A 48 3.09 -19.11 -1.55
C GLN A 48 3.68 -20.36 -2.22
N ARG A 49 4.05 -20.21 -3.49
CA ARG A 49 4.69 -21.26 -4.30
C ARG A 49 6.22 -21.12 -4.40
N VAL A 50 6.76 -19.99 -3.93
CA VAL A 50 8.18 -19.64 -4.07
C VAL A 50 8.78 -19.29 -2.71
N CYS A 51 10.09 -19.56 -2.57
CA CYS A 51 10.84 -19.20 -1.37
C CYS A 51 11.15 -17.71 -1.34
N GLY A 52 11.63 -17.20 -0.20
CA GLY A 52 12.00 -15.79 -0.06
C GLY A 52 13.08 -15.33 -1.04
N THR A 53 14.00 -16.21 -1.46
CA THR A 53 15.06 -15.90 -2.44
C THR A 53 14.55 -15.80 -3.87
N HIS A 54 13.55 -16.59 -4.25
CA HIS A 54 12.96 -16.57 -5.60
C HIS A 54 11.72 -15.65 -5.69
N GLY A 55 11.72 -14.56 -4.93
CA GLY A 55 10.69 -13.53 -5.00
C GLY A 55 9.50 -13.71 -4.07
N GLY A 56 9.50 -14.66 -3.12
CA GLY A 56 8.40 -14.80 -2.16
C GLY A 56 8.25 -13.61 -1.20
N ARG A 57 9.26 -12.76 -1.09
CA ARG A 57 9.18 -11.49 -0.33
C ARG A 57 8.57 -10.35 -1.14
N ALA A 58 8.42 -10.51 -2.46
CA ALA A 58 7.90 -9.47 -3.33
C ALA A 58 6.45 -9.11 -2.96
N PRO A 59 6.06 -7.82 -3.00
CA PRO A 59 4.70 -7.39 -2.68
C PRO A 59 3.63 -8.08 -3.54
N ALA A 60 3.92 -8.35 -4.81
CA ALA A 60 3.02 -9.07 -5.71
C ALA A 60 2.79 -10.53 -5.26
N ALA A 61 3.85 -11.21 -4.79
CA ALA A 61 3.77 -12.58 -4.30
C ALA A 61 2.96 -12.66 -3.00
N LYS A 62 3.19 -11.73 -2.06
CA LYS A 62 2.40 -11.61 -0.82
C LYS A 62 0.93 -11.33 -1.11
N ARG A 63 0.62 -10.38 -1.99
CA ARG A 63 -0.77 -10.09 -2.41
C ARG A 63 -1.44 -11.30 -3.06
N ALA A 64 -0.70 -12.08 -3.85
CA ALA A 64 -1.23 -13.31 -4.44
C ALA A 64 -1.43 -14.42 -3.40
N ALA A 65 -0.61 -14.48 -2.35
CA ALA A 65 -0.79 -15.39 -1.22
C ALA A 65 -2.07 -15.04 -0.45
N GLN A 66 -2.25 -13.76 -0.14
CA GLN A 66 -3.44 -13.27 0.54
C GLN A 66 -4.71 -13.63 -0.22
N ARG A 67 -4.76 -13.35 -1.53
CA ARG A 67 -5.91 -13.72 -2.35
C ARG A 67 -6.25 -15.21 -2.29
N ARG A 68 -5.27 -16.10 -2.21
CA ARG A 68 -5.51 -17.54 -2.07
C ARG A 68 -6.07 -17.91 -0.71
N LEU A 69 -5.64 -17.21 0.35
CA LEU A 69 -6.21 -17.40 1.69
C LEU A 69 -7.64 -16.91 1.74
N ASP A 70 -7.92 -15.77 1.11
CA ASP A 70 -9.28 -15.23 0.98
C ASP A 70 -10.17 -16.18 0.17
N GLU A 71 -9.70 -16.71 -0.96
CA GLU A 71 -10.44 -17.73 -1.74
C GLU A 71 -10.62 -19.06 -0.97
N ALA A 72 -9.75 -19.36 -0.01
CA ALA A 72 -9.83 -20.55 0.83
C ALA A 72 -10.74 -20.35 2.06
N SER A 73 -11.02 -19.10 2.46
CA SER A 73 -11.81 -18.82 3.66
C SER A 73 -13.20 -19.41 3.57
N ASP A 74 -13.83 -19.36 2.39
CA ASP A 74 -15.17 -19.93 2.19
C ASP A 74 -15.20 -21.44 2.42
N ARG A 75 -14.14 -22.14 2.00
CA ARG A 75 -14.01 -23.58 2.27
C ARG A 75 -13.80 -23.87 3.74
N MET A 76 -13.03 -23.03 4.43
CA MET A 76 -12.81 -23.14 5.88
C MET A 76 -14.08 -22.89 6.66
N VAL A 77 -14.88 -21.89 6.29
CA VAL A 77 -16.19 -21.60 6.90
C VAL A 77 -17.13 -22.78 6.70
N LYS A 78 -17.17 -23.38 5.51
CA LYS A 78 -17.96 -24.59 5.27
C LYS A 78 -17.55 -25.75 6.19
N GLN A 79 -16.25 -25.97 6.37
CA GLN A 79 -15.75 -27.01 7.28
C GLN A 79 -16.12 -26.71 8.74
N LEU A 80 -16.03 -25.44 9.16
CA LEU A 80 -16.42 -25.00 10.49
C LEU A 80 -17.91 -25.27 10.77
N LEU A 81 -18.78 -24.96 9.80
CA LEU A 81 -20.21 -25.26 9.89
C LEU A 81 -20.45 -26.77 9.99
N GLY A 82 -19.74 -27.57 9.20
CA GLY A 82 -19.80 -29.03 9.31
C GLY A 82 -19.40 -29.55 10.69
N ILE A 83 -18.39 -28.95 11.34
CA ILE A 83 -18.00 -29.28 12.72
C ILE A 83 -19.11 -28.86 13.70
N ALA A 84 -19.71 -27.69 13.51
CA ALA A 84 -20.81 -27.23 14.37
C ALA A 84 -22.02 -28.19 14.34
N GLU A 85 -22.30 -28.77 13.17
CA GLU A 85 -23.39 -29.75 13.01
C GLU A 85 -23.03 -31.15 13.52
N SER A 86 -21.81 -31.61 13.27
CA SER A 86 -21.44 -33.04 13.45
C SER A 86 -20.57 -33.36 14.67
N ALA A 87 -20.00 -32.37 15.38
CA ALA A 87 -19.08 -32.67 16.47
C ALA A 87 -19.75 -33.40 17.65
N GLU A 88 -19.14 -34.48 18.13
CA GLU A 88 -19.68 -35.26 19.26
C GLU A 88 -19.54 -34.53 20.61
N SER A 89 -18.54 -33.65 20.74
CA SER A 89 -18.35 -32.82 21.93
C SER A 89 -19.19 -31.56 21.86
N GLU A 90 -20.09 -31.40 22.83
CA GLU A 90 -20.91 -30.19 22.98
C GLU A 90 -20.06 -28.92 23.12
N ALA A 91 -18.92 -29.00 23.81
CA ALA A 91 -17.99 -27.88 23.95
C ALA A 91 -17.43 -27.41 22.60
N VAL A 92 -17.11 -28.34 21.69
CA VAL A 92 -16.61 -28.04 20.35
C VAL A 92 -17.72 -27.46 19.48
N LYS A 93 -18.95 -27.99 19.57
CA LYS A 93 -20.13 -27.45 18.88
C LYS A 93 -20.40 -26.00 19.30
N LEU A 94 -20.47 -25.73 20.60
CA LEU A 94 -20.73 -24.39 21.12
C LEU A 94 -19.64 -23.40 20.72
N ALA A 95 -18.37 -23.81 20.72
CA ALA A 95 -17.27 -22.97 20.27
C ALA A 95 -17.36 -22.65 18.77
N ALA A 96 -17.66 -23.65 17.93
CA ALA A 96 -17.81 -23.45 16.48
C ALA A 96 -19.00 -22.55 16.13
N VAL A 97 -20.14 -22.70 16.83
CA VAL A 97 -21.32 -21.84 16.64
C VAL A 97 -21.03 -20.40 17.04
N LYS A 98 -20.38 -20.17 18.20
CA LYS A 98 -19.97 -18.81 18.61
C LYS A 98 -19.05 -18.17 17.59
N ASP A 99 -18.05 -18.90 17.12
CA ASP A 99 -17.07 -18.42 16.14
C ASP A 99 -17.71 -18.15 14.75
N ALA A 100 -18.79 -18.85 14.40
CA ALA A 100 -19.59 -18.54 13.22
C ALA A 100 -20.43 -17.26 13.41
N LEU A 101 -21.08 -17.09 14.57
CA LEU A 101 -21.87 -15.90 14.90
C LEU A 101 -21.00 -14.64 14.97
N ASP A 102 -19.83 -14.71 15.61
CA ASP A 102 -18.90 -13.57 15.72
C ASP A 102 -18.43 -13.07 14.35
N ARG A 103 -18.38 -13.95 13.33
CA ARG A 103 -18.03 -13.57 11.96
C ARG A 103 -19.22 -13.07 11.15
N ALA A 104 -20.41 -13.61 11.37
CA ALA A 104 -21.62 -13.19 10.66
C ALA A 104 -22.17 -11.86 11.19
N MET A 105 -22.17 -11.69 12.50
CA MET A 105 -22.77 -10.53 13.18
C MET A 105 -21.73 -9.48 13.62
N GLY A 106 -20.44 -9.82 13.53
CA GLY A 106 -19.36 -8.96 14.02
C GLY A 106 -19.20 -9.05 15.53
N LYS A 107 -18.01 -8.66 16.03
CA LYS A 107 -17.74 -8.62 17.47
C LYS A 107 -18.66 -7.61 18.15
N ALA A 108 -19.07 -7.91 19.39
CA ALA A 108 -19.81 -6.99 20.24
C ALA A 108 -19.15 -5.60 20.24
N THR A 109 -19.96 -4.57 20.05
CA THR A 109 -19.52 -3.17 19.94
C THR A 109 -18.60 -2.82 21.10
N THR A 110 -17.42 -2.28 20.80
CA THR A 110 -16.48 -1.79 21.81
C THR A 110 -17.18 -0.74 22.66
N THR A 111 -17.38 -1.04 23.94
CA THR A 111 -17.85 -0.07 24.92
C THR A 111 -16.80 1.03 25.02
N VAL A 112 -17.09 2.18 24.41
CA VAL A 112 -16.28 3.38 24.61
C VAL A 112 -16.63 3.89 26.00
N GLU A 113 -15.75 3.63 26.96
CA GLU A 113 -15.84 4.24 28.28
C GLU A 113 -15.56 5.73 28.13
N ILE A 114 -16.62 6.54 28.08
CA ILE A 114 -16.55 8.00 28.20
C ILE A 114 -16.34 8.31 29.69
N GLY A 115 -15.17 7.94 30.20
CA GLY A 115 -14.66 8.50 31.45
C GLY A 115 -14.06 9.88 31.18
N PRO A 116 -14.05 10.80 32.16
CA PRO A 116 -13.24 12.02 32.03
C PRO A 116 -11.79 11.58 31.85
N LYS A 117 -11.27 11.72 30.63
CA LYS A 117 -9.87 11.44 30.33
C LYS A 117 -9.05 12.29 31.32
N PRO A 118 -8.09 11.70 32.06
CA PRO A 118 -7.19 12.50 32.87
C PRO A 118 -6.53 13.51 31.94
N VAL A 119 -6.67 14.79 32.30
CA VAL A 119 -6.21 15.94 31.51
C VAL A 119 -4.78 15.63 31.09
N GLN A 120 -4.57 15.56 29.79
CA GLN A 120 -3.23 15.23 29.33
C GLN A 120 -2.32 16.44 29.59
N PRO A 121 -1.02 16.24 29.86
CA PRO A 121 -0.10 17.34 30.16
C PRO A 121 -0.10 18.45 29.09
N TYR A 122 -0.40 18.08 27.83
CA TYR A 122 -0.52 19.05 26.73
C TYR A 122 -1.83 19.86 26.76
N GLU A 123 -2.92 19.32 27.32
CA GLU A 123 -4.20 20.04 27.50
C GLU A 123 -4.10 21.06 28.64
N GLU A 124 -3.30 20.79 29.68
CA GLU A 124 -2.99 21.77 30.73
C GLU A 124 -2.27 22.99 30.15
N VAL A 125 -1.24 22.75 29.31
CA VAL A 125 -0.51 23.81 28.62
C VAL A 125 -1.42 24.61 27.68
N LEU A 126 -2.31 23.95 26.94
CA LEU A 126 -3.25 24.65 26.06
C LEU A 126 -4.27 25.49 26.85
N ASN A 127 -4.77 25.00 27.98
CA ASN A 127 -5.65 25.79 28.84
C ASN A 127 -4.94 27.00 29.47
N ASP A 128 -3.67 26.84 29.85
CA ASP A 128 -2.84 27.93 30.37
C ASP A 128 -2.55 28.99 29.28
N ILE A 129 -2.31 28.56 28.05
CA ILE A 129 -2.10 29.46 26.88
C ILE A 129 -3.36 30.27 26.56
N VAL A 130 -4.57 29.72 26.72
CA VAL A 130 -5.80 30.50 26.52
C VAL A 130 -5.88 31.65 27.54
N GLY A 131 -5.38 31.48 28.76
CA GLY A 131 -5.24 32.56 29.74
C GLY A 131 -4.19 33.62 29.33
N VAL A 132 -3.13 33.21 28.63
CA VAL A 132 -2.05 34.09 28.14
C VAL A 132 -2.43 34.84 26.85
N ALA A 133 -3.31 34.29 26.02
CA ALA A 133 -3.75 34.89 24.75
C ALA A 133 -4.49 36.22 24.91
N HIS A 134 -4.96 36.55 26.12
CA HIS A 134 -5.63 37.82 26.43
C HIS A 134 -4.68 38.93 26.88
N ILE A 135 -3.39 38.63 27.12
CA ILE A 135 -2.42 39.64 27.52
C ILE A 135 -2.00 40.42 26.28
N THR A 136 -2.27 41.72 26.27
CA THR A 136 -1.85 42.58 25.16
C THR A 136 -0.33 42.62 25.07
N ARG A 137 0.21 42.81 23.86
CA ARG A 137 1.67 42.91 23.64
C ARG A 137 2.33 43.95 24.53
N ALA A 138 1.63 45.06 24.82
CA ALA A 138 2.10 46.11 25.71
C ALA A 138 2.20 45.64 27.17
N GLU A 139 1.21 44.90 27.65
CA GLU A 139 1.16 44.37 29.02
C GLU A 139 2.21 43.27 29.26
N SER A 140 2.47 42.40 28.27
CA SER A 140 3.55 41.42 28.34
C SER A 140 4.93 42.06 28.49
N ARG A 141 5.16 43.21 27.83
CA ARG A 141 6.45 43.92 27.90
C ARG A 141 6.64 44.62 29.24
N ALA A 142 5.58 45.24 29.76
CA ALA A 142 5.59 45.85 31.08
C ALA A 142 5.96 44.81 32.17
N ARG A 143 5.41 43.58 32.08
CA ARG A 143 5.78 42.48 32.99
C ARG A 143 7.23 42.01 32.84
N GLN A 144 7.80 42.08 31.64
CA GLN A 144 9.20 41.75 31.39
C GLN A 144 10.16 42.92 31.68
N GLY A 145 9.65 44.07 32.13
CA GLY A 145 10.45 45.27 32.39
C GLY A 145 11.02 45.93 31.14
N LEU A 146 10.48 45.61 29.96
CA LEU A 146 10.88 46.26 28.71
C LEU A 146 10.15 47.60 28.58
N PRO A 147 10.84 48.66 28.12
CA PRO A 147 10.20 49.94 27.87
C PRO A 147 9.07 49.78 26.84
N PRO A 148 7.98 50.56 26.97
CA PRO A 148 6.92 50.59 25.98
C PRO A 148 7.53 50.94 24.63
N ASP A 149 7.06 50.30 23.56
CA ASP A 149 7.50 50.64 22.21
C ASP A 149 7.07 52.09 21.95
N GLU A 150 7.99 53.03 22.11
CA GLU A 150 7.86 54.31 21.45
C GLU A 150 7.76 53.99 19.97
N PRO A 151 6.76 54.52 19.24
CA PRO A 151 6.71 54.34 17.81
C PRO A 151 8.01 54.91 17.26
N ARG A 152 8.93 54.02 16.87
CA ARG A 152 10.15 54.40 16.17
C ARG A 152 9.66 55.17 14.97
N ALA A 153 9.82 56.49 15.01
CA ALA A 153 9.56 57.33 13.86
C ALA A 153 10.45 56.78 12.76
N LEU A 154 9.84 56.09 11.80
CA LEU A 154 10.53 55.76 10.58
C LEU A 154 11.01 57.11 10.03
N PRO A 155 12.31 57.26 9.72
CA PRO A 155 12.78 58.51 9.14
C PRO A 155 11.87 58.82 7.96
N ALA A 156 11.29 60.03 7.94
CA ALA A 156 10.52 60.50 6.82
C ALA A 156 11.38 60.26 5.58
N SER A 157 10.90 59.37 4.71
CA SER A 157 11.64 58.76 3.62
C SER A 157 12.62 59.75 2.99
N GLU A 158 13.93 59.56 3.24
CA GLU A 158 14.88 59.87 2.18
C GLU A 158 14.33 59.17 0.95
N GLN A 159 14.15 59.94 -0.12
CA GLN A 159 13.60 59.47 -1.37
C GLN A 159 14.44 58.26 -1.78
N MET A 160 13.98 57.05 -1.47
CA MET A 160 14.59 55.86 -2.01
C MET A 160 14.37 56.00 -3.50
N GLU A 161 15.46 56.31 -4.21
CA GLU A 161 15.50 56.30 -5.65
C GLU A 161 14.89 54.97 -6.07
N VAL A 162 13.69 55.04 -6.64
CA VAL A 162 12.98 53.86 -7.12
C VAL A 162 13.81 53.37 -8.28
N VAL A 163 14.70 52.42 -8.00
CA VAL A 163 15.49 51.76 -9.02
C VAL A 163 14.50 50.97 -9.86
N ASP A 164 14.30 51.41 -11.09
CA ASP A 164 13.48 50.69 -12.07
C ASP A 164 14.18 49.36 -12.36
N ALA A 165 13.69 48.30 -11.73
CA ALA A 165 14.22 46.96 -11.94
C ALA A 165 13.73 46.46 -13.30
N GLU A 166 14.53 46.68 -14.33
CA GLU A 166 14.36 45.99 -15.61
C GLU A 166 14.39 44.48 -15.34
N LEU A 167 13.28 43.80 -15.62
CA LEU A 167 13.20 42.34 -15.58
C LEU A 167 14.07 41.81 -16.72
N VAL A 168 15.34 41.58 -16.45
CA VAL A 168 16.20 40.80 -17.35
C VAL A 168 15.57 39.42 -17.44
N ASP A 169 15.10 39.04 -18.64
CA ASP A 169 14.74 37.67 -18.93
C ASP A 169 15.98 36.82 -18.65
N GLU A 170 16.00 36.15 -17.49
CA GLU A 170 17.03 35.18 -17.18
C GLU A 170 17.05 34.17 -18.34
N PRO A 171 18.24 33.80 -18.85
CA PRO A 171 18.31 32.72 -19.82
C PRO A 171 17.61 31.53 -19.17
N GLU A 172 16.58 31.02 -19.85
CA GLU A 172 15.74 29.93 -19.36
C GLU A 172 16.65 28.90 -18.72
N HIS A 173 16.65 28.86 -17.38
CA HIS A 173 17.13 27.71 -16.66
C HIS A 173 16.10 26.63 -16.95
N GLY A 174 16.23 26.05 -18.14
CA GLY A 174 15.48 24.89 -18.57
C GLY A 174 15.52 23.88 -17.43
N PRO A 175 14.42 23.15 -17.21
CA PRO A 175 14.27 22.30 -16.04
C PRO A 175 15.52 21.46 -15.92
N ARG A 176 16.33 21.72 -14.87
CA ARG A 176 17.50 20.90 -14.58
C ARG A 176 16.98 19.48 -14.60
N GLY A 177 17.41 18.71 -15.60
CA GLY A 177 16.98 17.34 -15.78
C GLY A 177 17.29 16.64 -14.46
N ARG A 178 16.25 16.31 -13.70
CA ARG A 178 16.39 15.41 -12.57
C ARG A 178 16.98 14.14 -13.16
N THR A 179 18.21 13.84 -12.80
CA THR A 179 18.75 12.50 -12.96
C THR A 179 17.78 11.53 -12.27
N PRO A 180 17.37 10.43 -12.94
CA PRO A 180 16.51 9.42 -12.32
C PRO A 180 17.29 8.72 -11.19
N GLY A 181 17.19 9.23 -9.97
CA GLY A 181 17.88 8.67 -8.81
C GLY A 181 17.36 9.18 -7.46
N ASP A 182 16.99 10.46 -7.37
CA ASP A 182 16.65 11.09 -6.08
C ASP A 182 15.16 11.31 -5.86
N ARG A 183 14.37 10.21 -5.84
CA ARG A 183 13.01 10.27 -5.29
C ARG A 183 12.84 9.17 -4.24
N PRO A 184 12.55 9.49 -2.98
CA PRO A 184 12.02 8.50 -2.05
C PRO A 184 10.71 7.93 -2.65
N ASP A 185 10.58 6.61 -2.60
CA ASP A 185 9.45 5.86 -3.14
C ASP A 185 8.10 6.38 -2.62
N ASP A 186 7.43 7.21 -3.42
CA ASP A 186 6.01 7.53 -3.25
C ASP A 186 5.17 6.39 -3.88
N PRO A 187 4.45 5.59 -3.06
CA PRO A 187 3.72 4.40 -3.53
C PRO A 187 2.50 4.71 -4.41
N THR A 188 2.21 5.99 -4.69
CA THR A 188 1.03 6.39 -5.47
C THR A 188 1.31 6.79 -6.93
N SER A 189 2.56 6.89 -7.36
CA SER A 189 2.90 7.30 -8.73
C SER A 189 2.84 6.15 -9.76
N ARG A 190 1.62 5.76 -10.18
CA ARG A 190 1.44 4.92 -11.37
C ARG A 190 1.70 5.74 -12.64
N GLY A 191 2.94 5.74 -13.10
CA GLY A 191 3.32 6.12 -14.46
C GLY A 191 2.78 5.12 -15.48
N ALA A 192 1.53 5.32 -15.91
CA ALA A 192 1.04 4.79 -17.17
C ALA A 192 0.92 5.97 -18.16
N PRO A 193 1.48 5.89 -19.38
CA PRO A 193 1.17 6.88 -20.39
C PRO A 193 -0.33 6.83 -20.67
N ARG A 194 -1.04 7.92 -20.38
CA ARG A 194 -2.45 8.11 -20.76
C ARG A 194 -2.54 8.21 -22.28
N SER A 195 -2.50 7.08 -22.96
CA SER A 195 -2.87 6.95 -24.37
C SER A 195 -4.37 6.72 -24.49
N GLY A 196 -5.16 7.65 -23.97
CA GLY A 196 -6.61 7.70 -24.13
C GLY A 196 -7.01 9.02 -24.79
N PRO A 197 -8.15 9.08 -25.52
CA PRO A 197 -8.65 10.34 -26.04
C PRO A 197 -8.84 11.35 -24.89
N PRO A 198 -8.61 12.66 -25.13
CA PRO A 198 -8.73 13.66 -24.08
C PRO A 198 -10.13 13.61 -23.49
N SER A 199 -10.23 13.24 -22.21
CA SER A 199 -11.45 13.40 -21.44
C SER A 199 -11.76 14.89 -21.36
N ARG A 200 -12.94 15.27 -21.89
CA ARG A 200 -13.48 16.63 -21.82
C ARG A 200 -13.36 17.13 -20.37
N PRO A 201 -12.80 18.33 -20.13
CA PRO A 201 -12.73 18.88 -18.77
C PRO A 201 -14.15 19.00 -18.21
N PRO A 202 -14.39 18.62 -16.95
CA PRO A 202 -15.71 18.74 -16.37
C PRO A 202 -16.11 20.22 -16.38
N GLY A 203 -17.24 20.53 -17.03
CA GLY A 203 -17.88 21.83 -16.85
C GLY A 203 -18.28 22.00 -15.38
N ARG A 204 -18.47 23.24 -14.94
CA ARG A 204 -18.96 23.57 -13.59
C ARG A 204 -20.40 23.10 -13.30
N GLU A 205 -21.03 22.41 -14.23
CA GLU A 205 -22.39 21.90 -14.12
C GLU A 205 -22.37 20.47 -13.57
N LEU A 206 -23.19 20.20 -12.55
CA LEU A 206 -23.35 18.87 -11.98
C LEU A 206 -23.94 17.95 -13.05
N ALA A 207 -23.16 16.96 -13.51
CA ALA A 207 -23.64 15.96 -14.46
C ALA A 207 -24.85 15.22 -13.86
N THR A 208 -25.90 15.06 -14.65
CA THR A 208 -27.07 14.28 -14.23
C THR A 208 -26.67 12.81 -14.04
N PHE A 209 -27.42 12.06 -13.23
CA PHE A 209 -27.14 10.64 -13.00
C PHE A 209 -27.14 9.84 -14.31
N GLU A 210 -28.04 10.18 -15.25
CA GLU A 210 -28.12 9.56 -16.57
C GLU A 210 -26.87 9.85 -17.41
N ASP A 211 -26.38 11.09 -17.42
CA ASP A 211 -25.15 11.46 -18.13
C ASP A 211 -23.91 10.72 -17.59
N ALA A 212 -23.80 10.60 -16.26
CA ALA A 212 -22.69 9.88 -15.63
C ALA A 212 -22.68 8.39 -16.02
N THR A 213 -23.86 7.76 -16.12
CA THR A 213 -23.97 6.37 -16.58
C THR A 213 -23.65 6.23 -18.07
N ALA A 214 -24.05 7.19 -18.90
CA ALA A 214 -23.76 7.21 -20.33
C ALA A 214 -22.25 7.35 -20.62
N ASP A 215 -21.58 8.25 -19.89
CA ASP A 215 -20.13 8.45 -19.97
C ASP A 215 -19.35 7.20 -19.55
N THR A 216 -19.79 6.56 -18.45
CA THR A 216 -19.18 5.30 -17.98
C THR A 216 -19.35 4.19 -19.02
N ALA A 217 -20.53 4.08 -19.64
CA ALA A 217 -20.77 3.11 -20.71
C ALA A 217 -19.94 3.41 -21.97
N ALA A 218 -19.76 4.68 -22.33
CA ALA A 218 -18.90 5.09 -23.44
C ALA A 218 -17.43 4.77 -23.19
N ALA A 219 -16.92 5.03 -21.98
CA ALA A 219 -15.56 4.70 -21.57
C ALA A 219 -15.31 3.17 -21.62
N ASN A 220 -16.27 2.37 -21.16
CA ASN A 220 -16.18 0.91 -21.21
C ASN A 220 -16.15 0.39 -22.66
N ARG A 221 -16.95 0.96 -23.57
CA ARG A 221 -16.91 0.62 -25.00
C ARG A 221 -15.57 1.01 -25.64
N ALA A 222 -15.02 2.17 -25.31
CA ALA A 222 -13.72 2.63 -25.81
C ALA A 222 -12.58 1.71 -25.33
N ALA A 223 -12.57 1.34 -24.05
CA ALA A 223 -11.60 0.40 -23.47
C ALA A 223 -11.69 -0.99 -24.12
N ALA A 224 -12.91 -1.49 -24.39
CA ALA A 224 -13.12 -2.76 -25.07
C ALA A 224 -12.58 -2.75 -26.52
N ARG A 225 -12.70 -1.63 -27.23
CA ARG A 225 -12.10 -1.45 -28.58
C ARG A 225 -10.57 -1.47 -28.51
N MET A 226 -9.96 -0.74 -27.57
CA MET A 226 -8.50 -0.75 -27.39
C MET A 226 -7.96 -2.13 -27.00
N GLY A 227 -8.69 -2.88 -26.17
CA GLY A 227 -8.34 -4.25 -25.80
C GLY A 227 -8.37 -5.25 -26.98
N ARG A 228 -9.24 -5.04 -27.98
CA ARG A 228 -9.23 -5.83 -29.23
C ARG A 228 -8.04 -5.47 -30.11
N VAL A 229 -7.75 -4.17 -30.30
CA VAL A 229 -6.60 -3.70 -31.11
C VAL A 229 -5.28 -4.21 -30.55
N ARG A 230 -5.08 -4.19 -29.22
CA ARG A 230 -3.87 -4.74 -28.58
C ARG A 230 -3.72 -6.25 -28.80
N ARG A 231 -4.82 -7.01 -28.76
CA ARG A 231 -4.80 -8.47 -29.03
C ARG A 231 -4.44 -8.78 -30.48
N VAL A 232 -4.93 -8.00 -31.45
CA VAL A 232 -4.59 -8.18 -32.86
C VAL A 232 -3.11 -7.88 -33.12
N ARG A 233 -2.57 -6.79 -32.58
CA ARG A 233 -1.15 -6.44 -32.74
C ARG A 233 -0.20 -7.48 -32.12
N CYS A 234 -0.53 -8.00 -30.94
CA CYS A 234 0.29 -9.05 -30.29
C CYS A 234 0.29 -10.38 -31.07
N ARG A 235 -0.80 -10.67 -31.82
CA ARG A 235 -0.89 -11.86 -32.66
C ARG A 235 -0.12 -11.70 -33.97
N GLN A 236 -0.10 -10.50 -34.57
CA GLN A 236 0.70 -10.19 -35.76
C GLN A 236 2.21 -10.20 -35.46
N SER A 237 2.65 -9.65 -34.32
CA SER A 237 4.07 -9.63 -33.95
C SER A 237 4.67 -11.00 -33.64
N LYS A 238 3.84 -12.03 -33.42
CA LYS A 238 4.27 -13.43 -33.24
C LYS A 238 4.31 -14.24 -34.54
N ALA A 239 3.81 -13.70 -35.65
CA ALA A 239 3.63 -14.43 -36.91
C ALA A 239 4.63 -14.05 -38.01
N SER A 240 5.56 -13.12 -37.77
CA SER A 240 6.63 -12.80 -38.73
C SER A 240 7.83 -13.73 -38.51
N PRO A 241 8.14 -14.67 -39.41
CA PRO A 241 9.41 -15.37 -39.39
C PRO A 241 10.51 -14.39 -39.81
N GLY A 242 11.57 -14.30 -39.00
CA GLY A 242 12.71 -13.43 -39.29
C GLY A 242 13.40 -13.81 -40.61
N PRO A 243 14.01 -12.85 -41.31
CA PRO A 243 14.75 -13.12 -42.53
C PRO A 243 15.99 -13.98 -42.21
N ILE A 244 16.27 -14.93 -43.10
CA ILE A 244 17.47 -15.79 -43.10
C ILE A 244 18.69 -14.96 -43.45
#